data_AF-A0A953SZN2-F1
#
_entry.id   AF-A0A953SZN2-F1
#
_cell.length_a   1.000
_cell.length_b   1.000
_cell.length_c   1.000
_cell.angle_alpha   90.00
_cell.angle_beta   90.00
_cell.angle_gamma   90.00
#
_symmetry.space_group_name_H-M   'P 1'
#
loop_
_entity.id
_entity.type
_entity.pdbx_description
1 polymer ?
#
loop_
_entity_poly.entity_id
_entity_poly.type
_entity_poly.pdbx_seq_one_letter_code
_entity_poly.pdbx_strand_id
1 'polypeptide(L)'
;MLTETRTFVRLGLLSIVGLAFYYGHLFLGMVGSAWLFKALAVSFLVATVPLPIIAVNNRRLFPALEKRTKHLVAMGAMLLLMHHFLMTFIFVMFLPEGRGF
;
A
#
# COMPACT_ATOMS: atom_id res chain seq x y z
N MET A 1 18.28 13.99 3.84
CA MET A 1 18.36 13.01 2.72
C MET A 1 18.17 11.58 3.22
N LEU A 2 19.03 11.05 4.08
CA LEU A 2 18.88 9.67 4.61
C LEU A 2 17.53 9.40 5.27
N THR A 3 16.95 10.37 5.98
CA THR A 3 15.64 10.23 6.64
C THR A 3 14.50 10.03 5.64
N GLU A 4 14.46 10.80 4.56
CA GLU A 4 13.41 10.68 3.53
C GLU A 4 13.51 9.35 2.78
N THR A 5 14.72 8.94 2.40
CA THR A 5 14.94 7.63 1.76
C THR A 5 14.54 6.48 2.69
N ARG A 6 14.87 6.58 3.98
CA ARG A 6 14.46 5.59 4.98
C ARG A 6 12.94 5.55 5.14
N THR A 7 12.28 6.70 5.17
CA THR A 7 10.82 6.78 5.21
C THR A 7 10.20 6.17 3.96
N PHE A 8 10.72 6.48 2.78
CA PHE A 8 10.25 5.91 1.52
C PHE A 8 10.34 4.37 1.53
N VAL A 9 11.48 3.82 1.93
CA VAL A 9 11.67 2.37 2.03
C VAL A 9 10.71 1.75 3.05
N ARG A 10 10.54 2.36 4.22
CA ARG A 10 9.60 1.88 5.25
C ARG A 10 8.16 1.85 4.75
N LEU A 11 7.74 2.91 4.07
CA LEU A 11 6.40 3.00 3.47
C LEU A 11 6.24 1.97 2.35
N GLY A 12 7.27 1.76 1.52
CA GLY A 12 7.27 0.73 0.49
C GLY A 12 7.12 -0.67 1.08
N LEU A 13 7.87 -1.00 2.14
CA LEU A 13 7.74 -2.27 2.86
C LEU A 13 6.36 -2.42 3.50
N LEU A 14 5.84 -1.37 4.14
CA LEU A 14 4.50 -1.38 4.74
C LEU A 14 3.42 -1.65 3.67
N SER A 15 3.58 -1.07 2.49
CA SER A 15 2.68 -1.28 1.37
C SER A 15 2.73 -2.74 0.88
N ILE A 16 3.92 -3.35 0.80
CA ILE A 16 4.07 -4.77 0.48
C ILE A 16 3.39 -5.66 1.54
N VAL A 17 3.53 -5.31 2.83
CA VAL A 17 2.85 -6.02 3.92
C VAL A 17 1.33 -5.90 3.77
N GLY A 18 0.80 -4.72 3.46
CA GLY A 18 -0.64 -4.56 3.21
C GLY A 18 -1.13 -5.36 2.00
N LEU A 19 -0.29 -5.52 0.97
CA LEU A 19 -0.56 -6.42 -0.15
C LEU A 19 -0.68 -7.88 0.30
N ALA A 20 0.32 -8.36 1.03
CA ALA A 20 0.31 -9.71 1.59
C ALA A 20 -0.91 -9.93 2.51
N PHE A 21 -1.30 -8.91 3.28
CA PHE A 21 -2.50 -8.92 4.11
C PHE A 21 -3.78 -9.12 3.29
N TYR A 22 -3.97 -8.34 2.22
CA TYR A 22 -5.16 -8.48 1.36
C TYR A 22 -5.26 -9.85 0.72
N TYR A 23 -4.18 -10.33 0.10
CA TYR A 23 -4.18 -11.63 -0.58
C TYR A 23 -4.23 -12.80 0.40
N GLY A 24 -3.56 -12.67 1.55
CA GLY A 24 -3.65 -13.64 2.64
C GLY A 24 -5.09 -13.77 3.14
N HIS A 25 -5.81 -12.66 3.29
CA HIS A 25 -7.23 -12.73 3.64
C HIS A 25 -8.11 -13.27 2.51
N LEU A 26 -7.90 -12.82 1.26
CA LEU A 26 -8.68 -13.24 0.09
C LEU A 26 -8.62 -14.76 -0.13
N PHE A 27 -7.44 -15.37 0.03
CA PHE A 27 -7.25 -16.80 -0.26
C PHE A 27 -7.36 -17.71 0.96
N LEU A 28 -6.98 -17.23 2.16
CA LEU A 28 -6.88 -18.06 3.36
C LEU A 28 -7.88 -17.68 4.46
N GLY A 29 -8.65 -16.59 4.28
CA GLY A 29 -9.59 -16.15 5.29
C GLY A 29 -8.95 -15.69 6.60
N MET A 30 -7.72 -15.15 6.54
CA MET A 30 -6.84 -14.91 7.68
C MET A 30 -7.43 -14.10 8.85
N VAL A 31 -8.48 -13.31 8.63
CA VAL A 31 -9.07 -12.40 9.64
C VAL A 31 -10.56 -12.69 9.77
N GLY A 32 -10.96 -13.37 10.84
CA GLY A 32 -12.36 -13.77 11.03
C GLY A 32 -13.33 -12.61 11.31
N SER A 33 -12.83 -11.42 11.66
CA SER A 33 -13.64 -10.23 11.90
C SER A 33 -13.61 -9.29 10.69
N ALA A 34 -14.73 -9.17 10.00
CA ALA A 34 -14.89 -8.25 8.87
C ALA A 34 -14.64 -6.79 9.28
N TRP A 35 -15.11 -6.39 10.45
CA TRP A 35 -14.88 -5.04 10.98
C TRP A 35 -13.38 -4.75 11.17
N LEU A 36 -12.65 -5.65 11.83
CA LEU A 36 -11.21 -5.49 12.04
C LEU A 36 -10.45 -5.47 10.72
N PHE A 37 -10.84 -6.36 9.79
CA PHE A 37 -10.24 -6.40 8.46
C PHE A 37 -10.42 -5.06 7.73
N LYS A 38 -11.64 -4.52 7.70
CA LYS A 38 -11.95 -3.23 7.05
C LYS A 38 -11.14 -2.09 7.69
N ALA A 39 -11.05 -2.05 9.02
CA ALA A 39 -10.25 -1.03 9.73
C ALA A 39 -8.75 -1.10 9.38
N LEU A 40 -8.18 -2.30 9.33
CA LEU A 40 -6.79 -2.51 8.92
C LEU A 40 -6.58 -2.17 7.44
N ALA A 41 -7.50 -2.54 6.56
CA ALA A 41 -7.44 -2.22 5.13
C ALA A 41 -7.43 -0.70 4.89
N VAL A 42 -8.29 0.06 5.58
CA VAL A 42 -8.28 1.52 5.55
C VAL A 42 -6.97 2.08 6.11
N SER A 43 -6.46 1.49 7.20
CA SER A 43 -5.18 1.92 7.79
C SER A 43 -4.00 1.74 6.81
N PHE A 44 -3.93 0.60 6.11
CA PHE A 44 -2.91 0.38 5.07
C PHE A 44 -3.04 1.38 3.92
N LEU A 45 -4.26 1.66 3.46
CA LEU A 45 -4.50 2.67 2.44
C LEU A 45 -3.98 4.04 2.89
N VAL A 46 -4.43 4.54 4.04
CA VAL A 46 -4.05 5.86 4.55
C VAL A 46 -2.55 5.97 4.78
N ALA A 47 -1.94 4.93 5.36
CA ALA A 47 -0.50 4.92 5.62
C ALA A 47 0.35 4.91 4.34
N THR A 48 -0.18 4.41 3.22
CA THR A 48 0.55 4.31 1.94
C THR A 48 0.33 5.51 1.01
N VAL A 49 -0.65 6.39 1.29
CA VAL A 49 -0.89 7.64 0.52
C VAL A 49 0.37 8.49 0.31
N PRO A 50 1.27 8.69 1.30
CA PRO A 50 2.46 9.51 1.11
C PRO A 50 3.48 8.90 0.14
N LEU A 51 3.44 7.59 -0.10
CA LEU A 51 4.44 6.87 -0.89
C LEU A 51 4.58 7.43 -2.32
N PRO A 52 3.51 7.55 -3.15
CA PRO A 52 3.62 8.15 -4.48
C PRO A 52 3.99 9.64 -4.44
N ILE A 53 3.57 10.39 -3.43
CA ILE A 53 3.92 11.82 -3.28
C ILE A 53 5.45 11.95 -3.13
N ILE A 54 6.03 11.15 -2.26
CA ILE A 54 7.48 11.06 -2.03
C ILE A 54 8.18 10.57 -3.31
N ALA A 55 7.61 9.56 -3.99
CA ALA A 55 8.16 8.99 -5.21
C ALA A 55 8.18 9.98 -6.40
N VAL A 56 7.17 10.85 -6.53
CA VAL A 56 7.09 11.86 -7.59
C VAL A 56 8.02 13.05 -7.28
N ASN A 57 8.17 13.42 -6.01
CA ASN A 57 9.05 14.52 -5.59
C ASN A 57 10.54 14.11 -5.45
N ASN A 58 10.96 13.06 -6.16
CA ASN A 58 12.21 12.31 -5.90
C ASN A 58 13.54 13.00 -6.25
N ARG A 59 13.59 14.32 -6.49
CA ARG A 59 14.79 15.01 -7.02
C ARG A 59 16.06 14.71 -6.21
N ARG A 60 15.93 14.40 -4.92
CA ARG A 60 17.04 14.08 -4.00
C ARG A 60 16.98 12.70 -3.34
N LEU A 61 15.91 11.91 -3.54
CA LEU A 61 15.71 10.64 -2.83
C LEU A 61 16.68 9.54 -3.30
N PHE A 62 16.95 9.53 -4.61
CA PHE A 62 17.84 8.57 -5.24
C PHE A 62 18.72 9.26 -6.28
N PRO A 63 19.72 10.05 -5.87
CA PRO A 63 20.50 10.87 -6.79
C PRO A 63 21.22 10.03 -7.86
N ALA A 64 21.65 8.82 -7.51
CA ALA A 64 22.32 7.87 -8.39
C ALA A 64 21.40 7.17 -9.41
N LEU A 65 20.07 7.27 -9.27
CA LEU A 65 19.15 6.65 -10.23
C LEU A 65 18.96 7.53 -11.47
N GLU A 66 18.96 6.86 -12.63
CA GLU A 66 18.63 7.45 -13.92
C GLU A 66 17.21 8.04 -13.91
N LYS A 67 16.95 9.06 -14.74
CA LYS A 67 15.63 9.71 -14.84
C LYS A 67 14.50 8.72 -15.16
N ARG A 68 14.76 7.73 -16.03
CA ARG A 68 13.79 6.69 -16.38
C ARG A 68 13.42 5.84 -15.16
N THR A 69 14.40 5.40 -14.39
CA THR A 69 14.17 4.59 -13.19
C THR A 69 13.39 5.35 -12.12
N LYS A 70 13.71 6.63 -11.92
CA LYS A 70 12.93 7.53 -11.06
C LYS A 70 11.45 7.59 -11.46
N HIS A 71 11.17 7.63 -12.75
CA HIS A 71 9.81 7.62 -13.27
C HIS A 71 9.12 6.27 -13.04
N LEU A 72 9.82 5.15 -13.22
CA LEU A 72 9.30 3.81 -12.95
C LEU A 72 8.99 3.61 -11.45
N VAL A 73 9.83 4.13 -10.55
CA VAL A 73 9.57 4.09 -9.10
C VAL A 73 8.32 4.89 -8.74
N ALA A 74 8.16 6.09 -9.33
CA ALA A 74 6.96 6.90 -9.13
C ALA A 74 5.70 6.19 -9.66
N MET A 75 5.79 5.59 -10.84
CA MET A 75 4.69 4.82 -11.42
C MET A 75 4.35 3.59 -10.59
N GLY A 76 5.36 2.85 -10.11
CA GLY A 76 5.17 1.70 -9.23
C GLY A 76 4.49 2.09 -7.92
N ALA A 77 4.92 3.19 -7.28
CA ALA A 77 4.28 3.71 -6.07
C ALA A 77 2.82 4.14 -6.32
N MET A 78 2.53 4.70 -7.50
CA MET A 78 1.16 5.08 -7.89
C MET A 78 0.27 3.86 -8.11
N LEU A 79 0.77 2.85 -8.84
CA LEU A 79 0.06 1.59 -9.06
C LEU A 79 -0.19 0.85 -7.75
N LEU A 80 0.77 0.93 -6.83
CA LEU A 80 0.66 0.32 -5.51
C LEU A 80 -0.43 1.00 -4.68
N LEU A 81 -0.46 2.34 -4.65
CA LEU A 81 -1.56 3.08 -4.00
C LEU A 81 -2.91 2.76 -4.64
N MET A 82 -2.98 2.71 -5.98
CA MET A 82 -4.20 2.34 -6.70
C MET A 82 -4.67 0.93 -6.31
N HIS A 83 -3.74 -0.02 -6.17
CA HIS A 83 -4.05 -1.36 -5.71
C HIS A 83 -4.60 -1.36 -4.27
N HIS A 84 -3.95 -0.65 -3.34
CA HIS A 84 -4.47 -0.48 -1.98
C HIS A 84 -5.87 0.12 -1.95
N PHE A 85 -6.10 1.16 -2.76
CA PHE A 85 -7.41 1.79 -2.87
C PHE A 85 -8.46 0.80 -3.37
N LEU A 86 -8.17 0.08 -4.45
CA LEU A 86 -9.10 -0.87 -5.05
C LEU A 86 -9.43 -2.02 -4.10
N MET A 87 -8.42 -2.63 -3.47
CA MET A 87 -8.63 -3.73 -2.53
C MET A 87 -9.42 -3.27 -1.30
N THR A 88 -9.05 -2.14 -0.69
CA THR A 88 -9.80 -1.58 0.42
C THR A 88 -11.24 -1.24 0.02
N PHE A 89 -11.46 -0.65 -1.16
CA PHE A 89 -12.80 -0.37 -1.67
C PHE A 89 -13.62 -1.65 -1.80
N ILE A 90 -13.08 -2.69 -2.45
CA ILE A 90 -13.75 -3.97 -2.63
C ILE A 90 -14.14 -4.56 -1.28
N PHE A 91 -13.21 -4.65 -0.33
CA PHE A 91 -13.49 -5.26 0.96
C PHE A 91 -14.41 -4.42 1.85
N VAL A 92 -14.28 -3.10 1.84
CA VAL A 92 -15.19 -2.25 2.63
C VAL A 92 -16.63 -2.38 2.12
N MET A 93 -16.81 -2.36 0.79
CA MET A 93 -18.13 -2.38 0.16
C MET A 93 -18.76 -3.78 0.11
N PHE A 94 -17.96 -4.82 -0.11
CA PHE A 94 -18.47 -6.15 -0.43
C PHE A 94 -18.13 -7.24 0.59
N LEU A 95 -17.23 -7.00 1.55
CA LEU A 95 -16.97 -8.00 2.59
C LEU A 95 -18.18 -8.07 3.54
N PRO A 96 -18.87 -9.22 3.64
CA PRO A 96 -20.02 -9.40 4.50
C PRO A 96 -19.65 -9.18 5.96
N GLU A 97 -20.52 -8.53 6.73
CA GLU A 97 -20.29 -8.29 8.17
C GLU A 97 -20.60 -9.51 9.03
N GLY A 98 -21.31 -10.50 8.46
CA GLY A 98 -21.82 -11.66 9.17
C GLY A 98 -21.60 -12.96 8.40
N ARG A 99 -20.98 -13.91 9.10
CA ARG A 99 -20.61 -15.29 8.76
C ARG A 99 -19.32 -15.41 7.98
N GLY A 100 -18.40 -16.17 8.59
CA GLY A 100 -17.25 -16.74 7.92
C GLY A 100 -17.67 -17.58 6.71
N PHE A 101 -16.67 -17.99 5.95
CA PHE A 101 -16.80 -18.97 4.88
C PHE A 101 -17.80 -20.09 5.20
#